data_AF-A0A094A143-F1
#
_entry.id   AF-A0A094A143-F1
#
_cell.length_a   1.000
_cell.length_b   1.000
_cell.length_c   1.000
_cell.angle_alpha   90.00
_cell.angle_beta   90.00
_cell.angle_gamma   90.00
#
_symmetry.space_group_name_H-M   'P 1'
#
loop_
_entity.id
_entity.type
_entity.pdbx_description
1 polymer ?
#
loop_
_entity_poly.entity_id
_entity_poly.type
_entity_poly.pdbx_seq_one_letter_code
_entity_poly.pdbx_strand_id
1 'polypeptide(L)'
;MLSRPLIITVAVVIQFLAVPAIAQVTLTGCHLHDGVEFCFLPNGEETQIGGSPTSSSVSASPTAPTSVAAATTATAQTTAITGCHNHETTQFCIKGDGEEVQVMATQTGDTPLPTAYTGCHSHGTEMFCIAPDGTEVEVASAAAEEGHSDENSEESGSSEGENCHFHAGVEHCVGGSAETTCERKDRDYNIKLRIGLIFPMLFASALAVYAPLILKKMLKMDGSGIVFTIIKQFGTGVIIATGFLLTHAELMFGNE
;
A
#
# COMPACT_ATOMS: atom_id res chain seq x y z
N MET A 1 -30.19 -50.82 -7.04
CA MET A 1 -29.12 -50.88 -6.02
C MET A 1 -27.93 -50.07 -6.53
N LEU A 2 -27.82 -48.81 -6.12
CA LEU A 2 -26.71 -47.95 -6.53
C LEU A 2 -25.46 -48.31 -5.70
N SER A 3 -24.33 -48.48 -6.38
CA SER A 3 -23.05 -48.81 -5.75
C SER A 3 -22.66 -47.70 -4.76
N ARG A 4 -22.25 -48.07 -3.54
CA ARG A 4 -21.80 -47.17 -2.46
C ARG A 4 -20.88 -46.01 -2.92
N PRO A 5 -19.90 -46.18 -3.82
CA PRO A 5 -19.09 -45.07 -4.32
C PRO A 5 -19.89 -44.02 -5.09
N LEU A 6 -20.93 -44.42 -5.84
CA LEU A 6 -21.75 -43.50 -6.63
C LEU A 6 -22.61 -42.58 -5.74
N ILE A 7 -23.10 -43.11 -4.62
CA ILE A 7 -23.91 -42.36 -3.65
C ILE A 7 -23.05 -41.28 -2.97
N ILE A 8 -21.78 -41.58 -2.67
CA ILE A 8 -20.85 -40.62 -2.05
C ILE A 8 -20.50 -39.51 -3.04
N THR A 9 -20.22 -39.82 -4.31
CA THR A 9 -19.96 -38.80 -5.32
C THR A 9 -21.16 -37.91 -5.61
N VAL A 10 -22.38 -38.46 -5.65
CA VAL A 10 -23.59 -37.67 -5.89
C VAL A 10 -23.92 -36.79 -4.69
N ALA A 11 -23.72 -37.28 -3.46
CA ALA A 11 -23.91 -36.47 -2.25
C ALA A 11 -22.92 -35.29 -2.18
N VAL A 12 -21.63 -35.51 -2.49
CA VAL A 12 -20.62 -34.45 -2.50
C VAL A 12 -20.90 -33.40 -3.59
N VAL A 13 -21.37 -33.82 -4.77
CA VAL A 13 -21.72 -32.89 -5.86
C VAL A 13 -22.98 -32.06 -5.53
N ILE A 14 -23.99 -32.65 -4.87
CA ILE A 14 -25.19 -31.92 -4.45
C ILE A 14 -24.88 -30.92 -3.32
N GLN A 15 -23.91 -31.23 -2.46
CA GLN A 15 -23.50 -30.35 -1.36
C GLN A 15 -22.69 -29.13 -1.83
N PHE A 16 -22.06 -29.19 -3.01
CA PHE A 16 -21.39 -28.03 -3.65
C PHE A 16 -22.36 -27.09 -4.40
N LEU A 17 -23.58 -27.54 -4.71
CA LEU A 17 -24.59 -26.73 -5.43
C LEU A 17 -25.50 -25.91 -4.51
N ALA A 18 -25.36 -26.04 -3.20
CA ALA A 18 -26.10 -25.27 -2.20
C ALA A 18 -25.20 -24.25 -1.50
N VAL A 19 -24.53 -23.39 -2.28
CA VAL A 19 -23.98 -22.14 -1.72
C VAL A 19 -25.16 -21.19 -1.54
N PRO A 20 -25.45 -20.70 -0.32
CA PRO A 20 -26.46 -19.65 -0.17
C PRO A 20 -26.00 -18.45 -0.98
N ALA A 21 -26.86 -17.94 -1.87
CA ALA A 21 -26.63 -16.68 -2.54
C ALA A 21 -26.51 -15.60 -1.45
N ILE A 22 -25.29 -15.27 -1.06
CA ILE A 22 -25.01 -14.12 -0.20
C ILE A 22 -25.30 -12.91 -1.10
N ALA A 23 -26.48 -12.31 -0.94
CA ALA A 23 -26.80 -11.07 -1.63
C ALA A 23 -25.80 -10.01 -1.17
N GLN A 24 -24.77 -9.75 -1.99
CA GLN A 24 -23.81 -8.69 -1.73
C GLN A 24 -24.49 -7.37 -2.10
N VAL A 25 -24.91 -6.60 -1.11
CA VAL A 25 -25.43 -5.25 -1.33
C VAL A 25 -24.23 -4.33 -1.52
N THR A 26 -24.09 -3.78 -2.72
CA THR A 26 -23.08 -2.76 -3.01
C THR A 26 -23.59 -1.42 -2.55
N LEU A 27 -23.02 -0.90 -1.46
CA LEU A 27 -23.25 0.46 -0.99
C LEU A 27 -22.29 1.42 -1.69
N THR A 28 -22.79 2.61 -2.02
CA THR A 28 -22.01 3.67 -2.70
C THR A 28 -22.26 5.02 -2.04
N GLY A 29 -21.30 5.94 -2.13
CA GLY A 29 -21.48 7.33 -1.68
C GLY A 29 -21.71 7.51 -0.18
N CYS A 30 -20.93 6.83 0.67
CA CYS A 30 -21.05 6.98 2.12
C CYS A 30 -20.64 8.38 2.60
N HIS A 31 -21.43 8.99 3.48
CA HIS A 31 -21.20 10.32 4.05
C HIS A 31 -21.64 10.37 5.52
N LEU A 32 -21.13 11.37 6.25
CA LEU A 32 -21.29 11.46 7.70
C LEU A 32 -22.24 12.61 8.07
N HIS A 33 -23.31 12.30 8.80
CA HIS A 33 -24.22 13.27 9.41
C HIS A 33 -24.15 13.14 10.93
N ASP A 34 -23.72 14.21 11.62
CA ASP A 34 -23.69 14.29 13.09
C ASP A 34 -23.00 13.08 13.78
N GLY A 35 -21.93 12.56 13.15
CA GLY A 35 -21.13 11.44 13.67
C GLY A 35 -21.68 10.04 13.31
N VAL A 36 -22.69 9.96 12.45
CA VAL A 36 -23.31 8.71 12.00
C VAL A 36 -23.12 8.54 10.49
N GLU A 37 -22.71 7.35 10.07
CA GLU A 37 -22.42 7.03 8.67
C GLU A 37 -23.69 6.57 7.93
N PHE A 38 -23.99 7.25 6.82
CA PHE A 38 -25.08 6.95 5.91
C PHE A 38 -24.52 6.61 4.55
N CYS A 39 -25.07 5.58 3.91
CA CYS A 39 -24.66 5.13 2.59
C CYS A 39 -25.87 4.94 1.67
N PHE A 40 -25.68 5.14 0.37
CA PHE A 40 -26.76 4.94 -0.61
C PHE A 40 -26.87 3.48 -1.04
N LEU A 41 -28.12 3.01 -1.07
CA LEU A 41 -28.50 1.76 -1.71
C LEU A 41 -28.51 1.90 -3.25
N PRO A 42 -28.50 0.79 -4.00
CA PRO A 42 -28.62 0.82 -5.46
C PRO A 42 -29.93 1.45 -5.98
N ASN A 43 -30.95 1.56 -5.12
CA ASN A 43 -32.21 2.26 -5.38
C ASN A 43 -32.16 3.77 -5.05
N GLY A 44 -31.00 4.32 -4.67
CA GLY A 44 -30.80 5.74 -4.35
C GLY A 44 -31.32 6.18 -2.98
N GLU A 45 -31.77 5.22 -2.15
CA GLU A 45 -32.26 5.47 -0.80
C GLU A 45 -31.09 5.41 0.20
N GLU A 46 -31.08 6.30 1.18
CA GLU A 46 -30.02 6.35 2.20
C GLU A 46 -30.33 5.37 3.34
N THR A 47 -29.32 4.61 3.78
CA THR A 47 -29.42 3.74 4.95
C THR A 47 -28.30 4.02 5.94
N GLN A 48 -28.63 3.90 7.22
CA GLN A 48 -27.68 4.06 8.32
C GLN A 48 -26.89 2.76 8.52
N ILE A 49 -25.57 2.83 8.44
CA ILE A 49 -24.69 1.70 8.75
C ILE A 49 -24.20 1.88 10.19
N GLY A 50 -24.88 1.25 11.16
CA GLY A 50 -24.47 1.31 12.58
C GLY A 50 -25.54 1.18 13.65
N GLY A 51 -26.81 0.88 13.31
CA GLY A 51 -27.89 0.69 14.29
C GLY A 51 -28.18 -0.78 14.60
N SER A 52 -27.71 -1.30 15.75
CA SER A 52 -28.28 -2.53 16.32
C SER A 52 -29.73 -2.27 16.79
N PRO A 53 -30.70 -3.18 16.56
CA PRO A 53 -32.08 -2.96 16.97
C PRO A 53 -32.23 -3.37 18.44
N THR A 54 -31.92 -2.49 19.39
CA THR A 54 -32.51 -2.60 20.73
C THR A 54 -32.53 -1.26 21.46
N SER A 55 -33.75 -0.84 21.78
CA SER A 55 -34.08 0.22 22.72
C SER A 55 -33.26 0.15 24.01
N SER A 56 -32.73 1.29 24.45
CA SER A 56 -32.63 1.67 25.86
C SER A 56 -32.37 3.17 25.95
N SER A 57 -33.45 3.91 26.21
CA SER A 57 -33.42 5.29 26.66
C SER A 57 -32.74 5.36 28.03
N VAL A 58 -31.49 5.81 28.06
CA VAL A 58 -30.87 6.32 29.29
C VAL A 58 -30.94 7.84 29.25
N SER A 59 -31.87 8.38 30.05
CA SER A 59 -31.97 9.80 30.37
C SER A 59 -30.78 10.17 31.25
N ALA A 60 -29.81 10.89 30.69
CA ALA A 60 -28.75 11.55 31.46
C ALA A 60 -29.03 13.07 31.46
N SER A 61 -29.30 13.58 32.65
CA SER A 61 -29.49 15.00 32.96
C SER A 61 -28.24 15.82 32.60
N PRO A 62 -28.35 16.99 31.93
CA PRO A 62 -27.20 17.84 31.67
C PRO A 62 -26.82 18.59 32.95
N THR A 63 -25.78 18.12 33.64
CA THR A 63 -25.09 18.96 34.64
C THR A 63 -24.09 19.81 33.88
N ALA A 64 -24.34 21.11 33.81
CA ALA A 64 -23.49 22.07 33.11
C ALA A 64 -22.05 22.01 33.65
N PRO A 65 -21.01 21.79 32.83
CA PRO A 65 -19.64 21.98 33.26
C PRO A 65 -19.35 23.47 33.43
N THR A 66 -18.72 23.82 34.55
CA THR A 66 -18.16 25.14 34.81
C THR A 66 -17.27 25.57 33.63
N SER A 67 -17.63 26.66 32.96
CA SER A 67 -16.83 27.25 31.90
C SER A 67 -15.53 27.83 32.50
N VAL A 68 -14.42 27.12 32.34
CA VAL A 68 -13.09 27.71 32.48
C VAL A 68 -12.80 28.44 31.17
N ALA A 69 -12.37 29.70 31.26
CA ALA A 69 -12.02 30.50 30.10
C ALA A 69 -11.01 29.73 29.23
N ALA A 70 -11.33 29.57 27.93
CA ALA A 70 -10.40 29.04 26.95
C ALA A 70 -9.22 30.01 26.86
N ALA A 71 -8.08 29.61 27.41
CA ALA A 71 -6.82 30.22 27.05
C ALA A 71 -6.60 29.93 25.56
N THR A 72 -6.39 30.99 24.77
CA THR A 72 -6.01 30.88 23.37
C THR A 72 -4.73 30.05 23.30
N THR A 73 -4.85 28.79 22.91
CA THR A 73 -3.70 27.97 22.54
C THR A 73 -3.01 28.69 21.39
N ALA A 74 -1.83 29.22 21.67
CA ALA A 74 -0.91 29.65 20.65
C ALA A 74 -0.74 28.49 19.66
N THR A 75 -0.76 28.80 18.36
CA THR A 75 -0.25 28.01 17.23
C THR A 75 0.12 26.56 17.56
N ALA A 76 -0.60 25.57 17.00
CA ALA A 76 -0.29 24.14 17.10
C ALA A 76 1.23 23.90 17.06
N GLN A 77 1.84 23.72 18.23
CA GLN A 77 3.25 23.40 18.34
C GLN A 77 3.34 21.89 18.24
N THR A 78 3.87 21.45 17.09
CA THR A 78 4.11 20.07 16.66
C THR A 78 5.24 19.42 17.49
N THR A 79 5.12 19.43 18.81
CA THR A 79 6.20 19.04 19.75
C THR A 79 6.12 17.57 20.17
N ALA A 80 5.23 16.77 19.59
CA ALA A 80 5.12 15.34 19.88
C ALA A 80 4.78 14.56 18.61
N ILE A 81 5.35 13.37 18.50
CA ILE A 81 5.02 12.38 17.47
C ILE A 81 4.36 11.18 18.16
N THR A 82 3.27 10.69 17.59
CA THR A 82 2.41 9.66 18.18
C THR A 82 2.00 8.63 17.14
N GLY A 83 1.34 7.55 17.57
CA GLY A 83 0.85 6.54 16.62
C GLY A 83 1.97 5.77 15.93
N CYS A 84 3.08 5.51 16.64
CA CYS A 84 4.21 4.83 16.04
C CYS A 84 3.92 3.37 15.72
N HIS A 85 4.35 2.92 14.56
CA HIS A 85 4.27 1.55 14.07
C HIS A 85 5.62 1.14 13.44
N ASN A 86 5.91 -0.15 13.40
CA ASN A 86 7.19 -0.65 12.88
C ASN A 86 6.98 -1.33 11.54
N HIS A 87 7.85 -1.03 10.59
CA HIS A 87 8.08 -1.85 9.40
C HIS A 87 9.45 -2.50 9.56
N GLU A 88 9.44 -3.81 9.76
CA GLU A 88 10.66 -4.59 9.99
C GLU A 88 11.49 -4.10 11.19
N THR A 89 12.56 -3.35 10.93
CA THR A 89 13.47 -2.79 11.95
C THR A 89 13.36 -1.27 12.09
N THR A 90 12.51 -0.64 11.28
CA THR A 90 12.34 0.80 11.20
C THR A 90 11.01 1.21 11.83
N GLN A 91 11.04 2.22 12.69
CA GLN A 91 9.83 2.76 13.31
C GLN A 91 9.38 4.04 12.60
N PHE A 92 8.10 4.11 12.25
CA PHE A 92 7.44 5.27 11.69
C PHE A 92 6.41 5.80 12.69
N CYS A 93 6.32 7.13 12.83
CA CYS A 93 5.41 7.83 13.73
C CYS A 93 4.71 8.96 13.00
N ILE A 94 3.55 9.39 13.51
CA ILE A 94 2.76 10.48 12.94
C ILE A 94 3.01 11.76 13.74
N LYS A 95 3.44 12.83 13.06
CA LYS A 95 3.57 14.16 13.70
C LYS A 95 2.22 14.90 13.75
N GLY A 96 2.16 16.00 14.51
CA GLY A 96 0.91 16.70 14.81
C GLY A 96 0.15 17.29 13.60
N ASP A 97 0.78 17.40 12.44
CA ASP A 97 0.16 17.78 11.16
C ASP A 97 -0.31 16.58 10.32
N GLY A 98 -0.10 15.35 10.81
CA GLY A 98 -0.58 14.11 10.20
C GLY A 98 0.39 13.44 9.23
N GLU A 99 1.59 14.00 8.98
CA GLU A 99 2.56 13.31 8.12
C GLU A 99 3.37 12.25 8.90
N GLU A 100 3.81 11.23 8.18
CA GLU A 100 4.65 10.17 8.73
C GLU A 100 6.13 10.54 8.71
N VAL A 101 6.79 10.27 9.83
CA VAL A 101 8.21 10.50 10.04
C VAL A 101 8.85 9.22 10.54
N GLN A 102 10.08 8.96 10.09
CA GLN A 102 10.88 7.83 10.49
C GLN A 102 11.70 8.19 11.72
N VAL A 103 11.64 7.35 12.76
CA VAL A 103 12.48 7.47 13.94
C VAL A 103 13.76 6.68 13.70
N MET A 104 14.91 7.35 13.76
CA MET A 104 16.23 6.74 13.62
C MET A 104 16.69 6.11 14.94
N ALA A 105 15.84 5.25 15.50
CA ALA A 105 16.14 4.48 16.70
C ALA A 105 16.27 3.00 16.32
N THR A 106 17.41 2.39 16.64
CA THR A 106 17.59 0.94 16.45
C THR A 106 17.06 0.19 17.67
N GLN A 107 16.20 -0.81 17.44
CA GLN A 107 15.77 -1.71 18.50
C GLN A 107 16.97 -2.44 19.10
N THR A 108 17.29 -2.11 20.36
CA THR A 108 18.38 -2.76 21.09
C THR A 108 17.81 -3.88 21.96
N GLY A 109 17.93 -5.13 21.50
CA GLY A 109 17.45 -6.32 22.20
C GLY A 109 15.93 -6.52 22.16
N ASP A 110 15.35 -7.18 23.16
CA ASP A 110 13.91 -7.51 23.23
C ASP A 110 13.03 -6.34 23.76
N THR A 111 13.58 -5.14 23.93
CA THR A 111 12.83 -3.99 24.46
C THR A 111 12.05 -3.32 23.32
N PRO A 112 10.70 -3.24 23.39
CA PRO A 112 9.92 -2.57 22.36
C PRO A 112 10.24 -1.07 22.31
N LEU A 113 10.36 -0.52 21.10
CA LEU A 113 10.51 0.92 20.93
C LEU A 113 9.27 1.66 21.47
N PRO A 114 9.43 2.87 22.02
CA PRO A 114 8.33 3.74 22.41
C PRO A 114 7.29 3.92 21.30
N THR A 115 6.00 3.99 21.67
CA THR A 115 4.91 4.23 20.72
C THR A 115 4.58 5.71 20.53
N ALA A 116 5.26 6.59 21.26
CA ALA A 116 5.16 8.03 21.18
C ALA A 116 6.44 8.68 21.72
N TYR A 117 6.78 9.84 21.16
CA TYR A 117 7.89 10.68 21.60
C TYR A 117 7.39 12.11 21.78
N THR A 118 8.00 12.83 22.71
CA THR A 118 7.57 14.19 23.11
C THR A 118 8.76 15.14 23.06
N GLY A 119 8.53 16.45 23.19
CA GLY A 119 9.62 17.42 23.22
C GLY A 119 10.42 17.50 21.90
N CYS A 120 9.77 17.27 20.76
CA CYS A 120 10.42 17.37 19.46
C CYS A 120 10.92 18.79 19.19
N HIS A 121 12.20 18.92 18.85
CA HIS A 121 12.89 20.18 18.61
C HIS A 121 13.93 20.03 17.51
N SER A 122 14.32 21.15 16.89
CA SER A 122 15.25 21.14 15.76
C SER A 122 16.68 21.45 16.20
N HIS A 123 17.65 20.73 15.66
CA HIS A 123 19.06 21.12 15.67
C HIS A 123 19.45 21.43 14.22
N GLY A 124 19.40 22.72 13.84
CA GLY A 124 19.63 23.11 12.45
C GLY A 124 18.51 22.62 11.53
N THR A 125 18.83 21.71 10.61
CA THR A 125 17.87 21.11 9.65
C THR A 125 17.30 19.77 10.12
N GLU A 126 17.87 19.18 11.17
CA GLU A 126 17.49 17.88 11.70
C GLU A 126 16.49 18.04 12.85
N MET A 127 15.56 17.09 12.97
CA MET A 127 14.54 17.07 14.03
C MET A 127 14.87 15.96 15.03
N PHE A 128 14.85 16.29 16.31
CA PHE A 128 15.09 15.37 17.40
C PHE A 128 13.89 15.34 18.33
N CYS A 129 13.50 14.16 18.80
CA CYS A 129 12.42 13.98 19.77
C CYS A 129 12.93 13.27 21.03
N ILE A 130 12.33 13.56 22.17
CA ILE A 130 12.71 12.98 23.46
C ILE A 130 11.88 11.70 23.69
N ALA A 131 12.59 10.60 23.87
CA ALA A 131 12.05 9.31 24.24
C ALA A 131 11.63 9.29 25.73
N PRO A 132 10.77 8.34 26.15
CA PRO A 132 10.29 8.26 27.53
C PRO A 132 11.40 8.03 28.58
N ASP A 133 12.55 7.50 28.17
CA ASP A 133 13.74 7.34 29.01
C ASP A 133 14.60 8.62 29.12
N GLY A 134 14.18 9.69 28.45
CA GLY A 134 14.86 10.99 28.42
C GLY A 134 15.97 11.10 27.36
N THR A 135 16.16 10.08 26.51
CA THR A 135 17.12 10.14 25.41
C THR A 135 16.56 10.91 24.22
N GLU A 136 17.42 11.58 23.47
CA GLU A 136 17.03 12.24 22.22
C GLU A 136 17.26 11.28 21.04
N VAL A 137 16.23 11.13 20.22
CA VAL A 137 16.26 10.33 19.00
C VAL A 137 16.03 11.23 17.80
N GLU A 138 16.81 11.01 16.73
CA GLU A 138 16.63 11.74 15.48
C GLU A 138 15.41 11.21 14.73
N VAL A 139 14.71 12.12 14.08
CA VAL A 139 13.48 11.86 13.34
C VAL A 139 13.60 12.50 11.97
N ALA A 140 13.64 11.67 10.92
CA ALA A 140 13.70 12.14 9.54
C ALA A 140 12.34 12.02 8.87
N SER A 141 12.11 12.81 7.82
CA SER A 141 11.00 12.56 6.91
C SER A 141 11.15 11.18 6.27
N ALA A 142 10.06 10.40 6.17
CA ALA A 142 10.08 9.03 5.63
C ALA A 142 10.59 8.90 4.17
N ALA A 143 10.91 10.02 3.50
CA ALA A 143 11.48 10.08 2.16
C ALA A 143 13.03 10.16 2.12
N ALA A 144 13.72 10.12 3.27
CA ALA A 144 15.13 10.51 3.34
C ALA A 144 16.19 9.39 3.39
N GLU A 145 15.84 8.10 3.55
CA GLU A 145 16.86 7.07 3.77
C GLU A 145 16.92 6.00 2.66
N GLU A 146 17.76 6.25 1.64
CA GLU A 146 18.82 5.32 1.20
C GLU A 146 19.80 6.07 0.26
N GLY A 147 21.02 6.35 0.73
CA GLY A 147 22.19 6.47 -0.15
C GLY A 147 23.18 7.60 0.14
N HIS A 148 24.24 7.30 0.89
CA HIS A 148 25.48 8.08 0.89
C HIS A 148 26.51 7.53 -0.11
N SER A 149 26.93 8.44 -1.01
CA SER A 149 28.21 8.60 -1.73
C SER A 149 28.80 7.45 -2.56
N ASP A 150 28.87 7.67 -3.88
CA ASP A 150 30.13 7.58 -4.63
C ASP A 150 30.14 8.60 -5.79
N GLU A 151 31.27 9.29 -5.90
CA GLU A 151 31.56 10.37 -6.83
C GLU A 151 31.71 9.84 -8.27
N ASN A 152 30.87 10.33 -9.20
CA ASN A 152 31.36 10.71 -10.52
C ASN A 152 30.41 11.76 -11.14
N SER A 153 30.95 12.95 -11.33
CA SER A 153 30.28 14.11 -11.90
C SER A 153 29.97 13.88 -13.37
N GLU A 154 28.70 14.01 -13.78
CA GLU A 154 28.37 14.70 -15.04
C GLU A 154 27.12 15.55 -14.85
N GLU A 155 27.26 16.80 -15.24
CA GLU A 155 26.44 17.97 -15.03
C GLU A 155 25.24 18.00 -15.99
N SER A 156 24.02 18.19 -15.47
CA SER A 156 22.94 18.79 -16.26
C SER A 156 21.82 19.36 -15.41
N GLY A 157 21.74 20.70 -15.38
CA GLY A 157 20.48 21.44 -15.49
C GLY A 157 19.68 21.66 -14.21
N SER A 158 19.82 22.85 -13.64
CA SER A 158 19.02 23.41 -12.56
C SER A 158 17.49 23.42 -12.82
N SER A 159 16.73 22.79 -11.94
CA SER A 159 15.52 23.37 -11.34
C SER A 159 15.49 23.01 -9.86
N GLU A 160 15.26 24.01 -9.01
CA GLU A 160 15.29 23.89 -7.56
C GLU A 160 14.27 22.86 -7.04
N GLY A 161 14.76 21.80 -6.36
CA GLY A 161 14.07 21.13 -5.24
C GLY A 161 12.75 20.38 -5.49
N GLU A 162 12.37 20.01 -6.71
CA GLU A 162 11.14 19.23 -6.94
C GLU A 162 11.36 17.71 -6.83
N ASN A 163 10.62 17.03 -5.95
CA ASN A 163 10.55 15.57 -5.88
C ASN A 163 9.33 15.08 -6.65
N CYS A 164 9.56 14.42 -7.79
CA CYS A 164 8.51 13.91 -8.66
C CYS A 164 8.40 12.38 -8.55
N HIS A 165 7.19 11.86 -8.32
CA HIS A 165 6.91 10.43 -8.34
C HIS A 165 5.65 10.12 -9.15
N PHE A 166 5.55 8.90 -9.68
CA PHE A 166 4.44 8.48 -10.53
C PHE A 166 3.50 7.55 -9.79
N HIS A 167 2.22 7.90 -9.73
CA HIS A 167 1.14 6.98 -9.43
C HIS A 167 0.17 6.94 -10.59
N ALA A 168 -0.09 5.73 -11.08
CA ALA A 168 -1.13 5.53 -12.06
C ALA A 168 -0.98 6.40 -13.35
N GLY A 169 0.25 6.55 -13.83
CA GLY A 169 0.54 7.33 -15.04
C GLY A 169 0.49 8.85 -14.85
N VAL A 170 0.13 9.34 -13.66
CA VAL A 170 0.13 10.76 -13.29
C VAL A 170 1.35 11.03 -12.43
N GLU A 171 2.11 12.07 -12.78
CA GLU A 171 3.25 12.53 -12.00
C GLU A 171 2.83 13.53 -10.92
N HIS A 172 3.32 13.30 -9.72
CA HIS A 172 3.17 14.18 -8.57
C HIS A 172 4.55 14.75 -8.25
N CYS A 173 4.76 16.02 -8.59
CA CYS A 173 5.93 16.78 -8.21
C CYS A 173 5.61 17.65 -6.99
N VAL A 174 6.39 17.52 -5.91
CA VAL A 174 6.27 18.32 -4.70
C VAL A 174 7.54 19.18 -4.56
N GLY A 175 7.39 20.47 -4.24
CA GLY A 175 8.53 21.35 -3.91
C GLY A 175 8.94 22.41 -4.94
N GLY A 176 8.20 22.60 -6.04
CA GLY A 176 8.50 23.63 -7.06
C GLY A 176 7.61 24.88 -6.99
N SER A 177 8.19 26.08 -7.13
CA SER A 177 7.49 27.38 -7.24
C SER A 177 7.09 27.75 -8.68
N ALA A 178 7.07 26.78 -9.60
CA ALA A 178 6.77 27.03 -11.01
C ALA A 178 5.31 26.68 -11.34
N GLU A 179 4.71 27.53 -12.17
CA GLU A 179 3.37 27.39 -12.77
C GLU A 179 3.11 25.94 -13.25
N THR A 180 1.92 25.40 -12.97
CA THR A 180 1.50 24.08 -13.46
C THR A 180 1.36 24.10 -14.99
N THR A 181 2.43 23.76 -15.71
CA THR A 181 2.39 23.63 -17.17
C THR A 181 2.00 22.19 -17.53
N CYS A 182 0.93 22.01 -18.31
CA CYS A 182 0.54 20.71 -18.86
C CYS A 182 1.47 20.20 -20.01
N GLU A 183 2.70 20.72 -20.08
CA GLU A 183 3.70 20.34 -21.07
C GLU A 183 4.28 18.97 -20.68
N ARG A 184 4.38 18.03 -21.65
CA ARG A 184 4.95 16.70 -21.40
C ARG A 184 6.40 16.84 -20.92
N LYS A 185 6.64 16.52 -19.65
CA LYS A 185 7.96 16.55 -19.03
C LYS A 185 8.82 15.40 -19.58
N ASP A 186 9.81 15.72 -20.42
CA ASP A 186 10.75 14.72 -20.94
C ASP A 186 11.65 14.27 -19.79
N ARG A 187 11.60 12.98 -19.42
CA ARG A 187 12.44 12.41 -18.36
C ARG A 187 13.56 11.62 -19.00
N ASP A 188 14.75 11.78 -18.44
CA ASP A 188 15.92 11.01 -18.84
C ASP A 188 15.77 9.57 -18.35
N TYR A 189 15.02 8.79 -19.12
CA TYR A 189 14.81 7.38 -18.86
C TYR A 189 16.12 6.66 -19.15
N ASN A 190 16.56 5.78 -18.26
CA ASN A 190 17.74 4.94 -18.45
C ASN A 190 17.56 3.98 -19.64
N ILE A 191 17.71 4.50 -20.84
CA ILE A 191 17.40 3.81 -22.08
C ILE A 191 18.38 2.65 -22.28
N LYS A 192 19.64 2.87 -21.89
CA LYS A 192 20.69 1.83 -21.89
C LYS A 192 20.31 0.65 -20.98
N LEU A 193 19.70 0.91 -19.82
CA LEU A 193 19.26 -0.15 -18.90
C LEU A 193 18.07 -0.93 -19.48
N ARG A 194 17.09 -0.23 -20.06
CA ARG A 194 15.92 -0.87 -20.69
C ARG A 194 16.33 -1.71 -21.91
N ILE A 195 17.24 -1.21 -22.76
CA ILE A 195 17.81 -1.99 -23.86
C ILE A 195 18.64 -3.17 -23.32
N GLY A 196 19.40 -2.96 -22.24
CA GLY A 196 20.18 -4.00 -21.57
C GLY A 196 19.33 -5.16 -21.08
N LEU A 197 18.14 -4.90 -20.52
CA LEU A 197 17.22 -5.92 -20.00
C LEU A 197 16.54 -6.76 -21.09
N ILE A 198 16.58 -6.34 -22.37
CA ILE A 198 16.05 -7.14 -23.48
C ILE A 198 16.89 -8.40 -23.70
N PHE A 199 18.22 -8.31 -23.57
CA PHE A 199 19.12 -9.44 -23.77
C PHE A 199 18.86 -10.63 -22.82
N PRO A 200 18.77 -10.44 -21.49
CA PRO A 200 18.44 -11.53 -20.58
C PRO A 200 17.01 -12.06 -20.78
N MET A 201 16.05 -11.21 -21.13
CA MET A 201 14.68 -11.66 -21.45
C MET A 201 14.63 -12.55 -22.69
N LEU A 202 15.35 -12.18 -23.75
CA LEU A 202 15.48 -13.00 -24.95
C LEU A 202 16.19 -14.32 -24.66
N PHE A 203 17.24 -14.30 -23.85
CA PHE A 203 17.95 -15.50 -23.45
C PHE A 203 17.09 -16.44 -22.61
N ALA A 204 16.38 -15.92 -21.61
CA ALA A 204 15.43 -16.70 -20.80
C ALA A 204 14.30 -17.29 -21.67
N SER A 205 13.81 -16.52 -22.65
CA SER A 205 12.81 -16.99 -23.62
C SER A 205 13.35 -18.13 -24.48
N ALA A 206 14.60 -18.04 -24.94
CA ALA A 206 15.25 -19.12 -25.66
C ALA A 206 15.36 -20.37 -24.78
N LEU A 207 15.79 -20.25 -23.52
CA LEU A 207 15.84 -21.38 -22.60
C LEU A 207 14.45 -22.00 -22.37
N ALA A 208 13.41 -21.19 -22.20
CA ALA A 208 12.04 -21.67 -22.02
C ALA A 208 11.54 -22.52 -23.20
N VAL A 209 11.88 -22.13 -24.44
CA VAL A 209 11.49 -22.86 -25.66
C VAL A 209 12.39 -24.06 -25.93
N TYR A 210 13.70 -23.94 -25.73
CA TYR A 210 14.66 -25.01 -26.01
C TYR A 210 14.71 -26.09 -24.92
N ALA A 211 14.42 -25.75 -23.66
CA ALA A 211 14.42 -26.70 -22.56
C ALA A 211 13.55 -27.95 -22.82
N PRO A 212 12.25 -27.86 -23.17
CA PRO A 212 11.43 -29.05 -23.41
C PRO A 212 11.89 -29.89 -24.62
N LEU A 213 12.51 -29.27 -25.62
CA LEU A 213 13.09 -29.96 -26.79
C LEU A 213 14.37 -30.73 -26.42
N ILE A 214 15.25 -30.12 -25.63
CA ILE A 214 16.49 -30.73 -25.15
C ILE A 214 16.19 -31.84 -24.15
N LEU A 215 15.24 -31.63 -23.22
CA LEU A 215 14.84 -32.63 -22.23
C LEU A 215 14.26 -33.89 -22.88
N LYS A 216 13.46 -33.77 -23.94
CA LYS A 216 12.98 -34.94 -24.69
C LYS A 216 14.10 -35.66 -25.45
N LYS A 217 15.05 -34.91 -26.03
CA LYS A 217 16.08 -35.48 -26.91
C LYS A 217 17.25 -36.11 -26.16
N MET A 218 17.63 -35.55 -25.02
CA MET A 218 18.80 -36.01 -24.24
C MET A 218 18.42 -36.89 -23.05
N LEU A 219 17.29 -36.61 -22.37
CA LEU A 219 16.95 -37.28 -21.11
C LEU A 219 15.89 -38.39 -21.26
N LYS A 220 15.32 -38.60 -22.46
CA LYS A 220 14.29 -39.64 -22.72
C LYS A 220 13.18 -39.69 -21.65
N MET A 221 12.82 -38.54 -21.09
CA MET A 221 11.79 -38.47 -20.06
C MET A 221 10.41 -38.47 -20.70
N ASP A 222 9.59 -39.45 -20.33
CA ASP A 222 8.18 -39.49 -20.71
C ASP A 222 7.43 -38.36 -19.99
N GLY A 223 6.71 -37.53 -20.74
CA GLY A 223 6.03 -36.32 -20.27
C GLY A 223 4.79 -36.56 -19.40
N SER A 224 4.78 -37.64 -18.62
CA SER A 224 3.63 -38.14 -17.86
C SER A 224 3.77 -37.95 -16.33
N GLY A 225 4.66 -37.06 -15.89
CA GLY A 225 4.91 -36.79 -14.48
C GLY A 225 4.19 -35.56 -13.94
N ILE A 226 3.80 -35.61 -12.66
CA ILE A 226 3.26 -34.48 -11.86
C ILE A 226 4.09 -33.19 -12.05
N VAL A 227 5.40 -33.31 -12.21
CA VAL A 227 6.34 -32.21 -12.41
C VAL A 227 6.05 -31.41 -13.69
N PHE A 228 5.71 -32.08 -14.79
CA PHE A 228 5.37 -31.41 -16.04
C PHE A 228 4.05 -30.63 -15.93
N THR A 229 3.10 -31.17 -15.18
CA THR A 229 1.83 -30.48 -14.88
C THR A 229 2.06 -29.25 -14.01
N ILE A 230 2.88 -29.33 -12.97
CA ILE A 230 3.20 -28.19 -12.08
C ILE A 230 3.85 -27.05 -12.86
N ILE A 231 4.86 -27.34 -13.67
CA ILE A 231 5.55 -26.32 -14.50
C ILE A 231 4.58 -25.67 -15.49
N LYS A 232 3.68 -26.46 -16.09
CA LYS A 232 2.67 -25.95 -17.04
C LYS A 232 1.63 -25.06 -16.35
N GLN A 233 1.16 -25.42 -15.17
CA GLN A 233 0.20 -24.62 -14.42
C GLN A 233 0.83 -23.34 -13.86
N PHE A 234 2.09 -23.41 -13.42
CA PHE A 234 2.86 -22.24 -13.02
C PHE A 234 2.99 -21.22 -14.17
N GLY A 235 3.38 -21.69 -15.37
CA GLY A 235 3.48 -20.81 -16.54
C GLY A 235 2.15 -20.15 -16.91
N THR A 236 1.05 -20.89 -16.82
CA THR A 236 -0.30 -20.35 -17.06
C THR A 236 -0.65 -19.26 -16.05
N GLY A 237 -0.34 -19.46 -14.76
CA GLY A 237 -0.56 -18.47 -13.70
C GLY A 237 0.21 -17.16 -13.92
N VAL A 238 1.49 -17.25 -14.31
CA VAL A 238 2.31 -16.05 -14.59
C VAL A 238 1.76 -15.24 -15.76
N ILE A 239 1.31 -15.89 -16.83
CA ILE A 239 0.70 -15.21 -17.98
C ILE A 239 -0.63 -14.54 -17.58
N ILE A 240 -1.48 -15.20 -16.80
CA ILE A 240 -2.74 -14.63 -16.31
C ILE A 240 -2.50 -13.44 -15.37
N ALA A 241 -1.56 -13.56 -14.43
CA ALA A 241 -1.19 -12.47 -13.52
C ALA A 241 -0.67 -11.24 -14.28
N THR A 242 0.15 -11.46 -15.31
CA THR A 242 0.63 -10.38 -16.18
C THR A 242 -0.51 -9.75 -16.99
N GLY A 243 -1.46 -10.56 -17.48
CA GLY A 243 -2.65 -10.07 -18.17
C GLY A 243 -3.56 -9.20 -17.29
N PHE A 244 -3.63 -9.48 -15.99
CA PHE A 244 -4.37 -8.67 -15.02
C PHE A 244 -3.65 -7.36 -14.64
N LEU A 245 -2.34 -7.25 -14.87
CA LEU A 245 -1.67 -5.94 -14.82
C LEU A 245 -1.95 -5.10 -16.06
N LEU A 246 -2.24 -5.72 -17.21
CA LEU A 246 -2.66 -4.98 -18.41
C LEU A 246 -4.02 -4.31 -18.25
N THR A 247 -4.91 -4.83 -17.40
CA THR A 247 -6.21 -4.17 -17.15
C THR A 247 -6.05 -2.85 -16.39
N HIS A 248 -4.99 -2.69 -15.59
CA HIS A 248 -4.65 -1.41 -14.98
C HIS A 248 -4.23 -0.37 -16.03
N ALA A 249 -3.62 -0.80 -17.14
CA ALA A 249 -3.28 0.07 -18.26
C ALA A 249 -4.50 0.44 -19.11
N GLU A 250 -5.41 -0.51 -19.38
CA GLU A 250 -6.69 -0.24 -20.07
C GLU A 250 -7.56 0.77 -19.30
N LEU A 251 -7.61 0.70 -17.97
CA LEU A 251 -8.32 1.68 -17.14
C LEU A 251 -7.73 3.10 -17.21
N MET A 252 -6.42 3.24 -17.52
CA MET A 252 -5.81 4.56 -17.73
C MET A 252 -6.03 5.12 -19.12
N PHE A 253 -6.08 4.26 -20.14
CA PHE A 253 -6.27 4.70 -21.53
C PHE A 253 -7.74 4.77 -21.95
N GLY A 254 -8.64 4.05 -21.29
CA GLY A 254 -10.08 4.08 -21.54
C GLY A 254 -10.83 5.23 -20.86
N ASN A 255 -10.13 6.06 -20.07
CA ASN A 255 -10.67 7.28 -19.49
C ASN A 255 -10.25 8.49 -20.33
N GLU A 256 -10.84 8.59 -21.52
CA GLU A 256 -10.96 9.85 -22.28
C GLU A 256 -12.24 10.61 -21.90
#